data_AF-A0A0G1SDS7-F1
#
_entry.id   AF-A0A0G1SDS7-F1
#
_cell.length_a   1.000
_cell.length_b   1.000
_cell.length_c   1.000
_cell.angle_alpha   90.00
_cell.angle_beta   90.00
_cell.angle_gamma   90.00
#
_symmetry.space_group_name_H-M   'P 1'
#
loop_
_entity.id
_entity.type
_entity.pdbx_description
1 polymer ?
#
loop_
_entity_poly.entity_id
_entity_poly.type
_entity_poly.pdbx_seq_one_letter_code
_entity_poly.pdbx_strand_id
1 'polypeptide(L)'
;MNIKERLDYDWEKLKKQYCENEIDYEVRKEDEFSTFLRLFLDWKRNFSVDGKDVVDVKIISSGGPDVELIFSGGTKQKLELEHSWSNYLDHGHNTNNAFSKVWIFAEEKFDLQNILKIFGEAKKQNNDRIPDVFLCVEESGNRHAFRVNWKNESAEEINLSFES
;
A
#
# COMPACT_ATOMS: atom_id res chain seq x y z
N MET A 1 7.70 47.92 38.48
CA MET A 1 7.76 48.35 37.06
C MET A 1 8.52 47.26 36.32
N ASN A 2 8.04 46.59 35.27
CA ASN A 2 6.82 46.73 34.47
C ASN A 2 6.57 45.34 33.85
N ILE A 3 5.59 44.58 34.37
CA ILE A 3 5.07 43.37 33.68
C ILE A 3 4.14 43.90 32.59
N LYS A 4 4.71 44.30 31.45
CA LYS A 4 3.96 44.80 30.30
C LYS A 4 4.65 44.49 28.97
N GLU A 5 4.98 43.22 28.77
CA GLU A 5 4.99 42.63 27.43
C GLU A 5 4.33 41.25 27.54
N ARG A 6 3.04 41.26 27.93
CA ARG A 6 2.16 40.15 27.58
C ARG A 6 1.97 40.28 26.08
N LEU A 7 2.68 39.42 25.35
CA LEU A 7 2.47 39.16 23.94
C LEU A 7 0.97 38.90 23.72
N ASP A 8 0.27 39.89 23.17
CA ASP A 8 -1.06 39.70 22.58
C ASP A 8 -0.88 38.84 21.33
N TYR A 9 -0.72 37.54 21.55
CA TYR A 9 -0.92 36.54 20.50
C TYR A 9 -2.41 36.50 20.23
N ASP A 10 -2.81 37.15 19.13
CA ASP A 10 -4.14 37.02 18.57
C ASP A 10 -4.28 35.61 17.99
N TRP A 11 -4.76 34.70 18.84
CA TRP A 11 -5.01 33.30 18.51
C TRP A 11 -5.97 33.15 17.33
N GLU A 12 -6.91 34.08 17.15
CA GLU A 12 -7.83 34.08 16.00
C GLU A 12 -7.05 34.39 14.71
N LYS A 13 -6.10 35.33 14.76
CA LYS A 13 -5.25 35.66 13.61
C LYS A 13 -4.33 34.51 13.21
N LEU A 14 -3.72 33.83 14.19
CA LEU A 14 -2.91 32.63 13.97
C LEU A 14 -3.74 31.49 13.38
N LYS A 15 -4.92 31.24 13.95
CA LYS A 15 -5.84 30.21 13.47
C LYS A 15 -6.30 30.50 12.03
N LYS A 16 -6.57 31.75 11.69
CA LYS A 16 -6.93 32.15 10.33
C LYS A 16 -5.78 31.96 9.34
N GLN A 17 -4.56 32.35 9.73
CA GLN A 17 -3.39 32.33 8.87
C GLN A 17 -2.87 30.90 8.58
N TYR A 18 -3.06 29.96 9.52
CA TYR A 18 -2.67 28.56 9.35
C TYR A 18 -3.83 27.66 8.89
N CYS A 19 -5.07 27.85 9.36
CA CYS A 19 -6.20 26.99 8.95
C CYS A 19 -6.78 27.35 7.58
N GLU A 20 -6.80 28.62 7.14
CA GLU A 20 -7.37 28.95 5.81
C GLU A 20 -6.42 28.59 4.66
N ASN A 21 -5.12 28.43 4.92
CA ASN A 21 -4.15 27.94 3.92
C ASN A 21 -4.07 26.40 3.84
N GLU A 22 -4.47 25.67 4.88
CA GLU A 22 -4.48 24.20 4.88
C GLU A 22 -5.70 23.60 4.15
N ILE A 23 -6.79 24.35 4.02
CA ILE A 23 -8.07 23.81 3.53
C ILE A 23 -8.19 23.85 2.00
N ASP A 24 -7.48 24.75 1.30
CA ASP A 24 -7.66 24.98 -0.14
C ASP A 24 -6.60 24.32 -1.05
N TYR A 25 -5.69 23.49 -0.50
CA TYR A 25 -4.66 22.80 -1.30
C TYR A 25 -4.38 21.34 -0.90
N GLU A 26 -5.32 20.70 -0.20
CA GLU A 26 -5.29 19.24 -0.03
C GLU A 26 -6.40 18.64 -0.90
N VAL A 27 -6.09 18.44 -2.19
CA VAL A 27 -6.64 17.27 -2.88
C VAL A 27 -6.07 16.09 -2.11
N ARG A 28 -6.74 15.72 -1.00
CA ARG A 28 -6.33 14.60 -0.16
C ARG A 28 -6.27 13.40 -1.09
N LYS A 29 -5.05 12.97 -1.42
CA LYS A 29 -4.85 11.60 -1.87
C LYS A 29 -5.58 10.74 -0.85
N GLU A 30 -6.53 9.93 -1.31
CA GLU A 30 -7.17 8.96 -0.44
C GLU A 30 -6.08 8.14 0.24
N ASP A 31 -6.23 7.90 1.53
CA ASP A 31 -5.33 7.04 2.29
C ASP A 31 -5.26 5.64 1.63
N GLU A 32 -4.08 5.06 1.54
CA GLU A 32 -3.81 3.85 0.75
C GLU A 32 -4.69 2.67 1.16
N PHE A 33 -5.04 2.57 2.45
CA PHE A 33 -6.00 1.58 2.93
C PHE A 33 -7.41 1.83 2.40
N SER A 34 -7.87 3.08 2.41
CA SER A 34 -9.18 3.45 1.85
C SER A 34 -9.24 3.15 0.35
N THR A 35 -8.15 3.43 -0.37
CA THR A 35 -8.06 3.09 -1.78
C THR A 35 -8.08 1.58 -2.02
N PHE A 36 -7.29 0.81 -1.28
CA PHE A 36 -7.29 -0.65 -1.37
C PHE A 36 -8.68 -1.24 -1.07
N LEU A 37 -9.33 -0.76 -0.01
CA LEU A 37 -10.65 -1.22 0.38
C LEU A 37 -11.71 -0.93 -0.70
N ARG A 38 -11.64 0.24 -1.34
CA ARG A 38 -12.59 0.66 -2.38
C ARG A 38 -12.30 0.02 -3.73
N LEU A 39 -11.05 0.06 -4.21
CA LEU A 39 -10.69 -0.38 -5.55
C LEU A 39 -10.53 -1.89 -5.66
N PHE A 40 -9.87 -2.51 -4.68
CA PHE A 40 -9.54 -3.93 -4.77
C PHE A 40 -10.57 -4.79 -4.04
N LEU A 41 -10.98 -4.39 -2.85
CA LEU A 41 -11.90 -5.20 -2.04
C LEU A 41 -13.38 -4.90 -2.29
N ASP A 42 -13.72 -3.80 -2.97
CA ASP A 42 -15.11 -3.32 -3.14
C ASP A 42 -15.88 -3.34 -1.80
N TRP A 43 -15.23 -2.83 -0.74
CA TRP A 43 -15.72 -2.79 0.64
C TRP A 43 -15.96 -4.15 1.33
N LYS A 44 -15.67 -5.26 0.65
CA LYS A 44 -15.78 -6.63 1.20
C LYS A 44 -14.41 -7.15 1.60
N ARG A 45 -14.23 -7.50 2.88
CA ARG A 45 -12.94 -7.98 3.42
C ARG A 45 -12.65 -9.46 3.12
N ASN A 46 -13.55 -10.15 2.43
CA ASN A 46 -13.42 -11.55 2.08
C ASN A 46 -13.21 -11.73 0.57
N PHE A 47 -12.29 -12.62 0.22
CA PHE A 47 -12.01 -13.02 -1.16
C PHE A 47 -11.16 -14.29 -1.14
N SER A 48 -11.04 -14.96 -2.27
CA SER A 48 -10.21 -16.16 -2.41
C SER A 48 -9.03 -15.89 -3.32
N VAL A 49 -7.86 -16.43 -2.97
CA VAL A 49 -6.61 -16.35 -3.73
C VAL A 49 -6.05 -17.75 -3.89
N ASP A 50 -5.84 -18.22 -5.12
CA ASP A 50 -5.41 -19.61 -5.43
C ASP A 50 -6.25 -20.68 -4.70
N GLY A 51 -7.57 -20.44 -4.59
CA GLY A 51 -8.50 -21.35 -3.91
C GLY A 51 -8.38 -21.37 -2.37
N LYS A 52 -7.64 -20.43 -1.78
CA LYS A 52 -7.60 -20.21 -0.33
C LYS A 52 -8.38 -18.95 0.03
N ASP A 53 -9.24 -19.06 1.02
CA ASP A 53 -10.10 -17.95 1.42
C ASP A 53 -9.39 -17.03 2.41
N VAL A 54 -9.34 -15.74 2.07
CA VAL A 54 -9.08 -14.63 2.99
C VAL A 54 -10.41 -14.29 3.65
N VAL A 55 -10.47 -14.40 4.98
CA VAL A 55 -11.68 -14.20 5.78
C VAL A 55 -11.70 -12.86 6.50
N ASP A 56 -10.54 -12.20 6.63
CA ASP A 56 -10.43 -10.86 7.20
C ASP A 56 -9.16 -10.15 6.69
N VAL A 57 -9.20 -8.82 6.73
CA VAL A 57 -8.11 -7.91 6.39
C VAL A 57 -7.92 -6.96 7.56
N LYS A 58 -6.75 -7.00 8.19
CA LYS A 58 -6.44 -6.22 9.39
C LYS A 58 -5.36 -5.19 9.10
N ILE A 59 -5.59 -3.92 9.47
CA ILE A 59 -4.56 -2.88 9.48
C ILE A 59 -3.59 -3.13 10.63
N ILE A 60 -2.28 -3.08 10.38
CA ILE A 60 -1.25 -3.51 11.35
C ILE A 60 -0.09 -2.53 11.60
N SER A 61 0.02 -1.37 10.95
CA SER A 61 1.30 -0.63 10.97
C SER A 61 1.32 0.85 11.37
N SER A 62 2.38 1.15 12.15
CA SER A 62 3.08 2.44 12.30
C SER A 62 4.61 2.28 12.07
N GLY A 63 5.04 1.33 11.22
CA GLY A 63 6.47 1.06 10.92
C GLY A 63 6.81 -0.26 10.20
N GLY A 64 5.81 -1.04 9.77
CA GLY A 64 5.94 -2.24 8.92
C GLY A 64 4.87 -2.24 7.82
N PRO A 65 4.49 -3.41 7.27
CA PRO A 65 3.51 -3.43 6.20
C PRO A 65 2.12 -2.96 6.63
N ASP A 66 1.35 -2.30 5.77
CA ASP A 66 0.07 -1.69 6.14
C ASP A 66 -0.97 -2.68 6.66
N VAL A 67 -1.14 -3.81 5.97
CA VAL A 67 -2.20 -4.77 6.26
C VAL A 67 -1.73 -6.21 6.35
N GLU A 68 -2.52 -7.02 7.05
CA GLU A 68 -2.37 -8.46 7.17
C GLU A 68 -3.66 -9.14 6.67
N LEU A 69 -3.53 -9.97 5.64
CA LEU A 69 -4.56 -10.86 5.15
C LEU A 69 -4.63 -12.10 6.04
N ILE A 70 -5.81 -12.42 6.55
CA ILE A 70 -6.05 -13.57 7.43
C ILE A 70 -6.80 -14.63 6.63
N PHE A 71 -6.19 -15.80 6.47
CA PHE A 71 -6.80 -16.91 5.73
C PHE A 71 -7.64 -17.80 6.64
N SER A 72 -8.64 -18.49 6.07
CA SER A 72 -9.53 -19.43 6.79
C SER A 72 -8.78 -20.54 7.54
N GLY A 73 -7.60 -20.93 7.05
CA GLY A 73 -6.69 -21.88 7.72
C GLY A 73 -5.85 -21.30 8.87
N GLY A 74 -6.06 -20.02 9.23
CA GLY A 74 -5.33 -19.32 10.30
C GLY A 74 -3.96 -18.78 9.91
N THR A 75 -3.49 -19.02 8.68
CA THR A 75 -2.26 -18.42 8.15
C THR A 75 -2.46 -16.94 7.84
N LYS A 76 -1.36 -16.19 7.86
CA LYS A 76 -1.34 -14.74 7.68
C LYS A 76 -0.38 -14.36 6.57
N GLN A 77 -0.73 -13.34 5.79
CA GLN A 77 0.12 -12.77 4.76
C GLN A 77 0.14 -11.26 4.90
N LYS A 78 1.34 -10.68 4.97
CA LYS A 78 1.50 -9.23 4.99
C LYS A 78 1.35 -8.67 3.59
N LEU A 79 0.74 -7.51 3.47
CA LEU A 79 0.52 -6.80 2.22
C LEU A 79 0.82 -5.31 2.47
N GLU A 80 1.69 -4.75 1.63
CA GLU A 80 1.92 -3.31 1.57
C GLU A 80 1.02 -2.66 0.54
N LEU A 81 0.53 -1.46 0.83
CA LEU A 81 -0.34 -0.69 -0.03
C LEU A 81 0.43 0.53 -0.50
N GLU A 82 0.50 0.73 -1.81
CA GLU A 82 1.24 1.84 -2.40
C GLU A 82 0.41 2.53 -3.48
N HIS A 83 0.65 3.81 -3.73
CA HIS A 83 0.05 4.45 -4.91
C HIS A 83 0.71 4.02 -6.23
N SER A 84 2.01 3.69 -6.22
CA SER A 84 2.76 3.25 -7.41
C SER A 84 3.78 2.18 -7.04
N TRP A 85 4.26 1.44 -8.03
CA TRP A 85 5.27 0.41 -7.80
C TRP A 85 6.59 0.97 -7.25
N SER A 86 7.01 2.14 -7.71
CA SER A 86 8.29 2.74 -7.30
C SER A 86 8.29 3.19 -5.84
N ASN A 87 7.13 3.62 -5.33
CA ASN A 87 7.00 4.14 -3.97
C ASN A 87 7.54 3.14 -2.93
N TYR A 88 7.35 1.85 -3.15
CA TYR A 88 7.88 0.81 -2.27
C TYR A 88 9.39 0.93 -2.03
N LEU A 89 10.15 1.26 -3.08
CA LEU A 89 11.59 1.48 -2.99
C LEU A 89 11.92 2.87 -2.48
N ASP A 90 11.15 3.89 -2.89
CA ASP A 90 11.33 5.28 -2.49
C ASP A 90 11.13 5.47 -0.97
N HIS A 91 10.20 4.71 -0.38
CA HIS A 91 9.98 4.64 1.07
C HIS A 91 11.00 3.75 1.81
N GLY A 92 11.90 3.09 1.08
CA GLY A 92 12.98 2.28 1.64
C GLY A 92 12.53 0.94 2.24
N HIS A 93 11.34 0.45 1.90
CA HIS A 93 10.79 -0.79 2.46
C HIS A 93 11.68 -2.01 2.18
N ASN A 94 12.34 -2.05 1.03
CA ASN A 94 13.31 -3.07 0.65
C ASN A 94 14.52 -3.19 1.59
N THR A 95 14.80 -2.17 2.40
CA THR A 95 15.90 -2.15 3.38
C THR A 95 15.45 -2.58 4.79
N ASN A 96 14.14 -2.67 5.04
CA ASN A 96 13.57 -2.98 6.34
C ASN A 96 13.11 -4.46 6.42
N ASN A 97 13.60 -5.18 7.43
CA ASN A 97 13.26 -6.60 7.63
C ASN A 97 11.77 -6.86 7.91
N ALA A 98 11.01 -5.85 8.34
CA ALA A 98 9.56 -5.97 8.54
C ALA A 98 8.82 -6.40 7.26
N PHE A 99 9.40 -6.10 6.10
CA PHE A 99 8.85 -6.32 4.75
C PHE A 99 9.31 -7.62 4.08
N SER A 100 10.02 -8.50 4.80
CA SER A 100 10.33 -9.84 4.29
C SER A 100 9.04 -10.60 3.94
N LYS A 101 9.00 -11.15 2.72
CA LYS A 101 7.91 -11.91 2.10
C LYS A 101 6.59 -11.16 2.03
N VAL A 102 6.63 -9.84 2.04
CA VAL A 102 5.44 -9.00 1.88
C VAL A 102 4.90 -9.12 0.44
N TRP A 103 3.59 -9.06 0.29
CA TRP A 103 2.95 -8.80 -1.00
C TRP A 103 2.82 -7.29 -1.18
N ILE A 104 2.57 -6.83 -2.40
CA ILE A 104 2.31 -5.42 -2.65
C ILE A 104 1.02 -5.25 -3.43
N PHE A 105 0.22 -4.27 -3.05
CA PHE A 105 -0.84 -3.71 -3.86
C PHE A 105 -0.42 -2.33 -4.33
N ALA A 106 -0.72 -2.00 -5.59
CA ALA A 106 -0.68 -0.60 -6.02
C ALA A 106 -1.81 -0.20 -6.95
N GLU A 107 -2.07 1.12 -6.99
CA GLU A 107 -2.97 1.79 -7.93
C GLU A 107 -2.39 1.89 -9.35
N GLU A 108 -1.52 0.95 -9.72
CA GLU A 108 -0.82 0.94 -10.99
C GLU A 108 -1.11 -0.39 -11.71
N LYS A 109 -1.21 -0.35 -13.04
CA LYS A 109 -1.37 -1.58 -13.84
C LYS A 109 -0.14 -2.47 -13.69
N PHE A 110 -0.36 -3.78 -13.77
CA PHE A 110 0.74 -4.72 -13.84
C PHE A 110 1.41 -4.68 -15.23
N ASP A 111 2.68 -4.31 -15.27
CA ASP A 111 3.56 -4.44 -16.43
C ASP A 111 4.85 -5.12 -15.98
N LEU A 112 5.05 -6.37 -16.40
CA LEU A 112 6.21 -7.17 -16.00
C LEU A 112 7.54 -6.48 -16.35
N GLN A 113 7.66 -5.84 -17.51
CA GLN A 113 8.91 -5.17 -17.90
C GLN A 113 9.19 -3.98 -17.00
N ASN A 114 8.15 -3.23 -16.64
CA ASN A 114 8.28 -2.14 -15.68
C ASN A 114 8.66 -2.64 -14.28
N ILE A 115 8.00 -3.70 -13.79
CA ILE A 115 8.30 -4.33 -12.50
C ILE A 115 9.75 -4.82 -12.44
N LEU A 116 10.22 -5.52 -13.47
CA LEU A 116 11.61 -5.99 -13.55
C LEU A 116 12.60 -4.82 -13.58
N LYS A 117 12.26 -3.72 -14.26
CA LYS A 117 13.09 -2.51 -14.29
C LYS A 117 13.16 -1.81 -12.92
N ILE A 118 12.04 -1.68 -12.23
CA ILE A 118 11.97 -1.02 -10.92
C ILE A 118 12.68 -1.86 -9.84
N PHE A 119 12.31 -3.13 -9.74
CA PHE A 119 12.70 -3.97 -8.61
C PHE A 119 13.87 -4.91 -8.90
N GLY A 120 14.25 -5.13 -10.16
CA GLY A 120 15.17 -6.21 -10.52
C GLY A 120 16.55 -6.10 -9.89
N GLU A 121 17.11 -4.89 -9.78
CA GLU A 121 18.37 -4.67 -9.06
C GLU A 121 18.19 -4.84 -7.55
N ALA A 122 17.15 -4.24 -6.98
CA ALA A 122 16.83 -4.35 -5.56
C ALA A 122 16.56 -5.81 -5.14
N LYS A 123 15.96 -6.63 -6.03
CA LYS A 123 15.72 -8.06 -5.76
C LYS A 123 17.02 -8.82 -5.56
N LYS A 124 18.05 -8.53 -6.36
CA LYS A 124 19.37 -9.15 -6.24
C LYS A 124 20.05 -8.81 -4.92
N GLN A 125 19.81 -7.60 -4.40
CA GLN A 125 20.44 -7.09 -3.18
C GLN A 125 19.65 -7.45 -1.90
N ASN A 126 18.32 -7.40 -1.96
CA ASN A 126 17.43 -7.46 -0.80
C ASN A 126 16.56 -8.73 -0.77
N ASN A 127 16.60 -9.55 -1.82
CA ASN A 127 15.98 -10.87 -1.93
C ASN A 127 14.50 -10.91 -1.51
N ASP A 128 14.19 -11.50 -0.36
CA ASP A 128 12.83 -11.74 0.12
C ASP A 128 12.17 -10.47 0.67
N ARG A 129 12.90 -9.35 0.78
CA ARG A 129 12.33 -8.03 1.05
C ARG A 129 11.85 -7.31 -0.22
N ILE A 130 11.88 -7.96 -1.37
CA ILE A 130 11.19 -7.50 -2.57
C ILE A 130 9.99 -8.42 -2.81
N PRO A 131 8.78 -7.88 -3.02
CA PRO A 131 7.57 -8.67 -3.22
C PRO A 131 7.71 -9.67 -4.36
N ASP A 132 7.15 -10.86 -4.17
CA ASP A 132 6.98 -11.84 -5.25
C ASP A 132 5.56 -11.82 -5.80
N VAL A 133 4.61 -11.17 -5.11
CA VAL A 133 3.19 -11.12 -5.46
C VAL A 133 2.72 -9.67 -5.50
N PHE A 134 2.12 -9.30 -6.64
CA PHE A 134 1.69 -7.96 -6.98
C PHE A 134 0.19 -7.97 -7.25
N LEU A 135 -0.56 -7.16 -6.51
CA LEU A 135 -2.01 -6.98 -6.63
C LEU A 135 -2.27 -5.63 -7.31
N CYS A 136 -3.15 -5.60 -8.31
CA CYS A 136 -3.46 -4.37 -9.03
C CYS A 136 -4.92 -4.32 -9.45
N VAL A 137 -5.37 -3.13 -9.85
CA VAL A 137 -6.65 -2.90 -10.52
C VAL A 137 -6.39 -2.30 -11.89
N GLU A 138 -6.96 -2.89 -12.93
CA GLU A 138 -6.92 -2.31 -14.28
C GLU A 138 -7.89 -1.13 -14.42
N GLU A 139 -7.70 -0.30 -15.45
CA GLU A 139 -8.62 0.80 -15.79
C GLU A 139 -10.08 0.34 -15.98
N SER A 140 -10.29 -0.93 -16.36
CA SER A 140 -11.62 -1.54 -16.50
C SER A 140 -12.31 -1.84 -15.16
N GLY A 141 -11.60 -1.67 -14.03
CA GLY A 141 -12.05 -2.10 -12.70
C GLY A 141 -11.76 -3.57 -12.40
N ASN A 142 -11.15 -4.31 -13.32
CA ASN A 142 -10.78 -5.70 -13.11
C ASN A 142 -9.61 -5.79 -12.14
N ARG A 143 -9.73 -6.72 -11.18
CA ARG A 143 -8.76 -6.92 -10.09
C ARG A 143 -7.93 -8.14 -10.40
N HIS A 144 -6.62 -7.99 -10.34
CA HIS A 144 -5.68 -9.04 -10.68
C HIS A 144 -4.60 -9.18 -9.62
N ALA A 145 -4.02 -10.37 -9.54
CA ALA A 145 -2.82 -10.63 -8.77
C ALA A 145 -1.87 -11.45 -9.63
N PHE A 146 -0.58 -11.14 -9.55
CA PHE A 146 0.46 -11.82 -10.32
C PHE A 146 1.59 -12.24 -9.39
N ARG A 147 2.12 -13.45 -9.59
CA ARG A 147 3.35 -13.91 -8.96
C ARG A 147 4.50 -13.77 -9.95
N VAL A 148 5.51 -12.99 -9.58
CA VAL A 148 6.73 -12.81 -10.37
C VAL A 148 7.73 -13.90 -10.02
N ASN A 149 8.26 -14.55 -11.05
CA ASN A 149 9.41 -15.43 -10.94
C ASN A 149 10.67 -14.67 -11.38
N TRP A 150 11.40 -14.17 -10.40
CA TRP A 150 12.60 -13.35 -10.63
C TRP A 150 13.76 -14.10 -11.30
N LYS A 151 13.75 -15.44 -11.30
CA LYS A 151 14.86 -16.23 -11.86
C LYS A 151 14.81 -16.30 -13.38
N ASN A 152 13.61 -16.44 -13.93
CA ASN A 152 13.38 -16.55 -15.38
C ASN A 152 12.64 -15.33 -15.93
N GLU A 153 12.45 -14.29 -15.12
CA GLU A 153 11.84 -13.02 -15.50
C GLU A 153 10.44 -13.22 -16.11
N SER A 154 9.65 -14.12 -15.53
CA SER A 154 8.27 -14.40 -15.94
C SER A 154 7.26 -14.05 -14.85
N ALA A 155 5.98 -13.94 -15.20
CA ALA A 155 4.90 -13.82 -14.23
C ALA A 155 3.80 -14.84 -14.52
N GLU A 156 3.17 -15.33 -13.45
CA GLU A 156 1.95 -16.13 -13.51
C GLU A 156 0.81 -15.33 -12.88
N GLU A 157 -0.37 -15.36 -13.50
CA GLU A 157 -1.56 -14.79 -12.90
C GLU A 157 -2.07 -15.72 -11.80
N ILE A 158 -2.40 -15.12 -10.66
CA ILE A 158 -2.95 -15.77 -9.47
C ILE A 158 -4.47 -15.67 -9.58
N ASN A 159 -5.16 -16.80 -9.39
CA ASN A 159 -6.61 -16.79 -9.51
C ASN A 159 -7.24 -16.07 -8.31
N LEU A 160 -8.04 -15.05 -8.60
CA LEU A 160 -8.83 -14.32 -7.61
C LEU A 160 -10.31 -14.63 -7.78
N SER A 161 -11.01 -14.84 -6.66
CA SER A 161 -12.47 -14.91 -6.63
C SER A 161 -13.00 -14.00 -5.55
N PHE A 162 -14.05 -13.25 -5.85
CA PHE A 162 -14.71 -12.36 -4.92
C PHE A 162 -16.15 -12.83 -4.78
N GLU A 163 -16.60 -13.04 -3.55
CA GLU A 163 -17.99 -13.43 -3.32
C GLU A 163 -18.92 -12.31 -3.77
N SER A 164 -19.95 -12.69 -4.53
CA SER A 164 -20.97 -11.79 -5.10
C SER A 164 -21.80 -11.10 -4.03
#